data_AF-R9NVL8-F1
#
_entry.id   AF-R9NVL8-F1
#
_cell.length_a   1.000
_cell.length_b   1.000
_cell.length_c   1.000
_cell.angle_alpha   90.00
_cell.angle_beta   90.00
_cell.angle_gamma   90.00
#
_symmetry.space_group_name_H-M   'P 1'
#
loop_
_entity.id
_entity.type
_entity.pdbx_description
1 polymer ?
#
loop_
_entity_poly.entity_id
_entity_poly.type
_entity_poly.pdbx_seq_one_letter_code
_entity_poly.pdbx_strand_id
1 'polypeptide(L)'
;MSIGDVDAVFDSHSEPSESVGSDADRNILAPYLALEEPRLVLDLRPDSAFHRAHLVNSYHISPVSELRSRYSYLPPRNTPFLVVADLSQQDQVVEAFAQVPSAKILYLAAEASGSIATTSQHVLSRSTFFSSAERLRLLRTSGSHQTRVAAGDHGDDVPRLLFRPSYAVRRTVLGLESDMPSRNSALRVLDLGCGAARDLAWILHGSRTRSPPCSWAGIGVDSWKAALSRAEQIALDLWLSQEVSAHSPSFPRCEKLLWAKCSDDGYLEPLIGSGKGKSVRTDADDPLLWKQCQQLGLSPLLPGPVESAASTNDDETKFDLVLCVRFHPRALLPRLAQLVRAGGIVLLSHFVTLSDEQREAVGLVHPNSSAEYDSPPHEGRIQPGEIEGLVEAWNQSELPGRSWVIESDVLEPIEDGRIIRSVALRKHVQ
;
A
#
# COMPACT_ATOMS: atom_id res chain seq x y z
N MET A 1 52.53 -27.62 -60.13
CA MET A 1 53.16 -28.68 -59.32
C MET A 1 53.18 -28.22 -57.88
N SER A 2 52.59 -29.02 -56.97
CA SER A 2 53.04 -29.36 -55.59
C SER A 2 54.25 -28.60 -55.01
N ILE A 3 54.41 -28.27 -53.72
CA ILE A 3 53.94 -28.70 -52.36
C ILE A 3 54.37 -27.48 -51.47
N GLY A 4 53.64 -26.95 -50.49
CA GLY A 4 53.31 -27.49 -49.16
C GLY A 4 54.01 -26.68 -48.04
N ASP A 5 53.41 -26.73 -46.84
CA ASP A 5 53.85 -26.21 -45.52
C ASP A 5 53.68 -24.71 -45.23
N VAL A 6 52.68 -24.29 -44.44
CA VAL A 6 52.52 -24.35 -42.95
C VAL A 6 53.41 -23.31 -42.26
N ASP A 7 52.79 -22.22 -41.79
CA ASP A 7 53.02 -21.77 -40.42
C ASP A 7 51.86 -20.89 -39.92
N ALA A 8 51.40 -21.26 -38.73
CA ALA A 8 50.33 -20.64 -37.97
C ALA A 8 50.84 -19.40 -37.24
N VAL A 9 50.06 -18.31 -37.27
CA VAL A 9 50.12 -17.29 -36.24
C VAL A 9 48.70 -17.01 -35.77
N PHE A 10 48.47 -17.36 -34.52
CA PHE A 10 47.32 -17.00 -33.70
C PHE A 10 47.12 -15.49 -33.71
N ASP A 11 45.91 -15.03 -33.99
CA ASP A 11 45.43 -13.79 -33.41
C ASP A 11 44.02 -14.02 -32.86
N SER A 12 43.98 -14.21 -31.54
CA SER A 12 42.80 -14.46 -30.74
C SER A 12 42.08 -13.15 -30.48
N HIS A 13 41.15 -12.77 -31.35
CA HIS A 13 40.05 -11.89 -30.95
C HIS A 13 39.05 -12.70 -30.10
N SER A 14 39.40 -12.92 -28.83
CA SER A 14 38.43 -13.24 -27.80
C SER A 14 37.93 -11.92 -27.21
N GLU A 15 36.86 -11.39 -27.79
CA GLU A 15 36.00 -10.49 -27.00
C GLU A 15 35.57 -11.27 -25.74
N PRO A 16 35.69 -10.69 -24.53
CA PRO A 16 35.13 -11.32 -23.35
C PRO A 16 33.61 -11.29 -23.53
N SER A 17 33.03 -12.45 -23.83
CA SER A 17 31.59 -12.63 -23.69
C SER A 17 31.26 -12.44 -22.21
N GLU A 18 30.82 -11.24 -21.85
CA GLU A 18 30.16 -10.95 -20.58
C GLU A 18 28.85 -11.76 -20.54
N SER A 19 28.95 -13.05 -20.22
CA SER A 19 27.78 -13.87 -19.94
C SER A 19 27.17 -13.36 -18.64
N VAL A 20 26.14 -12.53 -18.76
CA VAL A 20 25.36 -12.04 -17.63
C VAL A 20 24.78 -13.23 -16.87
N GLY A 21 25.35 -13.53 -15.70
CA GLY A 21 24.90 -14.56 -14.77
C GLY A 21 25.17 -16.00 -15.20
N SER A 22 26.07 -16.70 -14.51
CA SER A 22 26.24 -18.14 -14.68
C SER A 22 25.06 -18.92 -14.09
N ASP A 23 24.83 -20.17 -14.52
CA ASP A 23 23.82 -21.05 -13.90
C ASP A 23 24.06 -21.24 -12.39
N ALA A 24 25.33 -21.18 -11.95
CA ALA A 24 25.69 -21.21 -10.54
C ALA A 24 25.15 -19.99 -9.77
N ASP A 25 25.22 -18.79 -10.37
CA ASP A 25 24.68 -17.56 -9.76
C ASP A 25 23.15 -17.64 -9.60
N ARG A 26 22.48 -18.18 -10.62
CA ARG A 26 21.01 -18.37 -10.61
C ARG A 26 20.60 -19.38 -9.55
N ASN A 27 21.38 -20.43 -9.33
CA ASN A 27 21.13 -21.43 -8.28
C ASN A 27 21.28 -20.83 -6.87
N ILE A 28 22.29 -19.98 -6.65
CA ILE A 28 22.50 -19.27 -5.37
C ILE A 28 21.31 -18.36 -5.05
N LEU A 29 20.77 -17.65 -6.05
CA LEU A 29 19.61 -16.76 -5.89
C LEU A 29 18.27 -17.42 -6.19
N ALA A 30 18.20 -18.74 -6.33
CA ALA A 30 16.97 -19.45 -6.68
C ALA A 30 15.77 -19.11 -5.75
N PRO A 31 15.94 -18.98 -4.41
CA PRO A 31 14.83 -18.57 -3.53
C PRO A 31 14.24 -17.19 -3.86
N TYR A 32 15.08 -16.25 -4.30
CA TYR A 32 14.68 -14.93 -4.77
C TYR A 32 14.04 -14.99 -6.16
N LEU A 33 14.70 -15.65 -7.12
CA LEU A 33 14.26 -15.72 -8.51
C LEU A 33 12.96 -16.51 -8.70
N ALA A 34 12.62 -17.40 -7.76
CA ALA A 34 11.36 -18.15 -7.72
C ALA A 34 10.17 -17.35 -7.17
N LEU A 35 10.36 -16.10 -6.76
CA LEU A 35 9.25 -15.21 -6.38
C LEU A 35 8.62 -14.55 -7.62
N GLU A 36 7.32 -14.32 -7.56
CA GLU A 36 6.60 -13.52 -8.56
C GLU A 36 7.09 -12.07 -8.56
N GLU A 37 7.02 -11.40 -9.72
CA GLU A 37 7.27 -9.96 -9.79
C GLU A 37 6.03 -9.15 -9.33
N PRO A 38 6.21 -8.10 -8.52
CA PRO A 38 7.47 -7.64 -7.92
C PRO A 38 7.97 -8.59 -6.84
N ARG A 39 9.26 -8.95 -6.90
CA ARG A 39 9.88 -9.84 -5.90
C ARG A 39 9.97 -9.16 -4.54
N LEU A 40 9.30 -9.75 -3.55
CA LEU A 40 9.19 -9.20 -2.21
C LEU A 40 10.34 -9.70 -1.31
N VAL A 41 11.12 -8.77 -0.74
CA VAL A 41 12.27 -9.10 0.11
C VAL A 41 12.24 -8.27 1.40
N LEU A 42 12.40 -8.96 2.53
CA LEU A 42 12.62 -8.41 3.85
C LEU A 42 14.05 -8.72 4.31
N ASP A 43 14.82 -7.69 4.63
CA ASP A 43 16.16 -7.84 5.16
C ASP A 43 16.20 -7.45 6.63
N LEU A 44 16.63 -8.39 7.47
CA LEU A 44 16.64 -8.28 8.94
C LEU A 44 18.05 -8.15 9.52
N ARG A 45 19.07 -8.07 8.67
CA ARG A 45 20.47 -7.94 9.09
C ARG A 45 20.68 -6.62 9.86
N PRO A 46 21.83 -6.38 10.50
CA PRO A 46 22.11 -5.07 11.09
C PRO A 46 22.13 -3.94 10.04
N ASP A 47 21.73 -2.72 10.40
CA ASP A 47 21.67 -1.56 9.50
C ASP A 47 22.95 -1.40 8.66
N SER A 48 24.11 -1.49 9.32
CA SER A 48 25.40 -1.36 8.64
C SER A 48 25.63 -2.42 7.56
N ALA A 49 25.12 -3.65 7.76
CA ALA A 49 25.25 -4.74 6.79
C ALA A 49 24.28 -4.56 5.62
N PHE A 50 23.05 -4.10 5.89
CA PHE A 50 22.07 -3.78 4.87
C PHE A 50 22.54 -2.65 3.96
N HIS A 51 22.99 -1.54 4.54
CA HIS A 51 23.44 -0.36 3.81
C HIS A 51 24.67 -0.62 2.95
N ARG A 52 25.60 -1.47 3.42
CA ARG A 52 26.77 -1.90 2.62
C ARG A 52 26.40 -2.72 1.39
N ALA A 53 25.34 -3.53 1.45
CA ALA A 53 24.95 -4.44 0.38
C ALA A 53 23.56 -5.04 0.67
N HIS A 54 22.60 -4.90 -0.25
CA HIS A 54 21.30 -5.54 -0.18
C HIS A 54 20.75 -5.87 -1.57
N LEU A 55 19.74 -6.75 -1.63
CA LEU A 55 19.01 -6.98 -2.89
C LEU A 55 18.14 -5.77 -3.23
N VAL A 56 18.06 -5.43 -4.51
CA VAL A 56 17.20 -4.37 -5.05
C VAL A 56 15.76 -4.49 -4.55
N ASN A 57 15.15 -3.34 -4.23
CA ASN A 57 13.78 -3.21 -3.69
C ASN A 57 13.55 -3.88 -2.32
N SER A 58 14.60 -4.34 -1.62
CA SER A 58 14.44 -4.91 -0.28
C SER A 58 13.94 -3.86 0.70
N TYR A 59 13.00 -4.28 1.55
CA TYR A 59 12.62 -3.52 2.73
C TYR A 59 13.46 -3.96 3.92
N HIS A 60 13.75 -3.02 4.81
CA HIS A 60 14.66 -3.25 5.93
C HIS A 60 13.95 -3.06 7.27
N ILE A 61 14.12 -4.02 8.18
CA ILE A 61 13.70 -3.89 9.57
C ILE A 61 14.84 -4.40 10.46
N SER A 62 15.41 -3.51 11.27
CA SER A 62 16.44 -3.86 12.23
C SER A 62 16.18 -3.11 13.55
N PRO A 63 16.41 -3.73 14.72
CA PRO A 63 16.66 -5.17 14.93
C PRO A 63 15.40 -6.05 14.71
N VAL A 64 15.55 -7.39 14.73
CA VAL A 64 14.44 -8.36 14.56
C VAL A 64 13.28 -8.11 15.55
N SER A 65 13.56 -7.62 16.76
CA SER A 65 12.54 -7.31 17.77
C SER A 65 11.53 -6.25 17.33
N GLU A 66 11.90 -5.40 16.36
CA GLU A 66 11.01 -4.38 15.78
C GLU A 66 9.95 -4.96 14.83
N LEU A 67 10.06 -6.24 14.43
CA LEU A 67 9.05 -6.87 13.56
C LEU A 67 7.67 -6.90 14.20
N ARG A 68 7.59 -7.01 15.53
CA ARG A 68 6.30 -7.08 16.23
C ARG A 68 5.51 -5.79 16.09
N SER A 69 6.18 -4.63 16.13
CA SER A 69 5.53 -3.32 15.93
C SER A 69 5.17 -3.09 14.45
N ARG A 70 5.97 -3.67 13.54
CA ARG A 70 5.85 -3.51 12.08
C ARG A 70 5.18 -4.66 11.35
N TYR A 71 4.51 -5.56 12.05
CA TYR A 71 3.92 -6.75 11.42
C TYR A 71 2.85 -6.39 10.37
N SER A 72 2.24 -5.21 10.50
CA SER A 72 1.29 -4.67 9.50
C SER A 72 1.93 -4.33 8.16
N TYR A 73 3.26 -4.38 8.05
CA TYR A 73 4.03 -4.01 6.86
C TYR A 73 4.22 -5.23 5.96
N LEU A 74 4.09 -6.42 6.55
CA LEU A 74 4.29 -7.68 5.85
C LEU A 74 3.18 -7.89 4.79
N PRO A 75 3.50 -8.63 3.71
CA PRO A 75 2.50 -9.05 2.74
C PRO A 75 1.35 -9.84 3.39
N PRO A 76 0.21 -10.00 2.69
CA PRO A 76 -0.85 -10.91 3.12
C PRO A 76 -0.31 -12.30 3.44
N ARG A 77 -0.95 -13.03 4.38
CA ARG A 77 -0.46 -14.32 4.91
C ARG A 77 -0.06 -15.33 3.84
N ASN A 78 -0.74 -15.34 2.69
CA ASN A 78 -0.52 -16.30 1.62
C ASN A 78 0.41 -15.78 0.51
N THR A 79 1.00 -14.59 0.65
CA THR A 79 1.89 -13.99 -0.36
C THR A 79 3.33 -14.39 -0.06
N PRO A 80 4.02 -15.16 -0.93
CA PRO A 80 5.40 -15.54 -0.71
C PRO A 80 6.37 -14.34 -0.75
N PHE A 81 7.35 -14.31 0.16
CA PHE A 81 8.42 -13.31 0.17
C PHE A 81 9.71 -13.91 0.76
N LEU A 82 10.86 -13.32 0.41
CA LEU A 82 12.16 -13.73 0.92
C LEU A 82 12.48 -12.96 2.21
N VAL A 83 13.00 -13.67 3.21
CA VAL A 83 13.58 -13.09 4.43
C VAL A 83 15.08 -13.34 4.41
N VAL A 84 15.89 -12.29 4.43
CA VAL A 84 17.36 -12.37 4.53
C VAL A 84 17.77 -11.97 5.94
N ALA A 85 18.50 -12.85 6.63
CA ALA A 85 19.02 -12.60 7.97
C ALA A 85 20.45 -13.13 8.13
N ASP A 86 21.19 -12.65 9.12
CA ASP A 86 22.45 -13.29 9.49
C ASP A 86 22.17 -14.59 10.27
N LEU A 87 23.02 -15.60 10.11
CA LEU A 87 22.86 -16.88 10.81
C LEU A 87 22.82 -16.73 12.34
N SER A 88 23.51 -15.71 12.88
CA SER A 88 23.47 -15.38 14.32
C SER A 88 22.10 -14.91 14.82
N GLN A 89 21.17 -14.54 13.93
CA GLN A 89 19.81 -14.10 14.26
C GLN A 89 18.79 -15.24 14.15
N GLN A 90 19.24 -16.48 13.91
CA GLN A 90 18.39 -17.62 13.58
C GLN A 90 17.22 -17.81 14.55
N ASP A 91 17.48 -17.88 15.85
CA ASP A 91 16.44 -18.16 16.85
C ASP A 91 15.33 -17.09 16.84
N GLN A 92 15.72 -15.81 16.80
CA GLN A 92 14.78 -14.69 16.77
C GLN A 92 13.93 -14.70 15.49
N VAL A 93 14.53 -15.05 14.34
CA VAL A 93 13.84 -15.09 13.05
C VAL A 93 12.89 -16.30 12.97
N VAL A 94 13.31 -17.47 13.45
CA VAL A 94 12.43 -18.65 13.53
C VAL A 94 11.22 -18.37 14.40
N GLU A 95 11.42 -17.74 15.56
CA GLU A 95 10.32 -17.33 16.44
C GLU A 95 9.38 -16.34 15.75
N ALA A 96 9.94 -15.29 15.11
CA ALA A 96 9.15 -14.23 14.49
C ALA A 96 8.29 -14.71 13.30
N PHE A 97 8.74 -15.72 12.54
CA PHE A 97 8.05 -16.22 11.34
C PHE A 97 7.42 -17.61 11.52
N ALA A 98 7.36 -18.15 12.75
CA ALA A 98 6.77 -19.46 13.03
C ALA A 98 5.32 -19.62 12.52
N GLN A 99 4.57 -18.51 12.38
CA GLN A 99 3.18 -18.47 11.92
C GLN A 99 3.01 -17.85 10.52
N VAL A 100 4.10 -17.73 9.75
CA VAL A 100 4.13 -17.13 8.40
C VAL A 100 4.72 -18.13 7.41
N PRO A 101 3.96 -19.15 6.99
CA PRO A 101 4.49 -20.21 6.12
C PRO A 101 4.88 -19.72 4.72
N SER A 102 4.44 -18.52 4.33
CA SER A 102 4.80 -17.86 3.09
C SER A 102 6.19 -17.22 3.10
N ALA A 103 6.81 -17.04 4.28
CA ALA A 103 8.16 -16.49 4.40
C ALA A 103 9.19 -17.55 4.02
N LYS A 104 9.97 -17.28 2.97
CA LYS A 104 11.13 -18.09 2.57
C LYS A 104 12.37 -17.53 3.26
N ILE A 105 12.92 -18.23 4.24
CA ILE A 105 14.02 -17.70 5.06
C ILE A 105 15.38 -18.15 4.51
N LEU A 106 16.29 -17.19 4.35
CA LEU A 106 17.67 -17.36 3.92
C LEU A 106 18.61 -16.78 4.97
N TYR A 107 19.54 -17.61 5.46
CA TYR A 107 20.56 -17.20 6.43
C TYR A 107 21.91 -16.99 5.76
N LEU A 108 22.56 -15.87 6.06
CA LEU A 108 23.91 -15.56 5.60
C LEU A 108 24.93 -15.85 6.72
N ALA A 109 25.88 -16.73 6.42
CA ALA A 109 26.98 -17.08 7.31
C ALA A 109 28.23 -16.24 6.98
N ALA A 110 29.04 -15.94 8.00
CA ALA A 110 30.41 -15.47 7.79
C ALA A 110 31.24 -16.59 7.15
N GLU A 111 32.20 -16.23 6.29
CA GLU A 111 33.05 -17.22 5.63
C GLU A 111 33.99 -17.90 6.63
N ALA A 112 33.56 -19.01 7.20
CA ALA A 112 34.36 -20.09 7.77
C ALA A 112 33.44 -20.98 8.63
N SER A 113 32.76 -21.94 8.01
CA SER A 113 32.38 -23.21 8.64
C SER A 113 31.89 -24.14 7.54
N GLY A 114 32.64 -25.20 7.29
CA GLY A 114 32.30 -26.19 6.27
C GLY A 114 30.88 -26.72 6.45
N SER A 115 30.18 -26.85 5.33
CA SER A 115 29.02 -27.72 5.10
C SER A 115 28.36 -28.29 6.37
N ILE A 116 27.52 -27.50 7.03
CA ILE A 116 26.44 -28.05 7.85
C ILE A 116 25.17 -27.91 7.02
N ALA A 117 24.98 -28.86 6.09
CA ALA A 117 23.71 -29.08 5.45
C ALA A 117 22.80 -29.82 6.44
N THR A 118 22.09 -29.06 7.29
CA THR A 118 20.89 -29.59 7.95
C THR A 118 19.71 -29.36 7.01
N THR A 119 18.93 -30.43 6.83
CA THR A 119 18.02 -30.73 5.71
C THR A 119 16.77 -29.85 5.58
N SER A 120 16.76 -28.63 6.12
CA SER A 120 15.57 -27.75 6.08
C SER A 120 15.87 -26.24 6.01
N GLN A 121 17.13 -25.80 6.03
CA GLN A 121 17.49 -24.38 6.14
C GLN A 121 18.44 -23.94 5.02
N HIS A 122 18.04 -22.93 4.24
CA HIS A 122 18.92 -22.33 3.22
C HIS A 122 19.95 -21.42 3.90
N VAL A 123 21.15 -21.97 4.16
CA VAL A 123 22.30 -21.21 4.67
C VAL A 123 23.31 -21.02 3.55
N LEU A 124 23.76 -19.78 3.31
CA LEU A 124 24.73 -19.44 2.26
C LEU A 124 25.90 -18.62 2.81
N SER A 125 27.06 -18.71 2.16
CA SER A 125 28.14 -17.75 2.39
C SER A 125 27.67 -16.35 2.00
N ARG A 126 27.91 -15.38 2.89
CA ARG A 126 27.64 -13.97 2.63
C ARG A 126 28.36 -13.47 1.36
N SER A 127 29.62 -13.87 1.15
CA SER A 127 30.41 -13.40 0.00
C SER A 127 29.86 -13.97 -1.32
N THR A 128 29.56 -15.27 -1.33
CA THR A 128 29.01 -15.98 -2.48
C THR A 128 27.65 -15.41 -2.88
N PHE A 129 26.77 -15.15 -1.91
CA PHE A 129 25.45 -14.59 -2.14
C PHE A 129 25.52 -13.20 -2.81
N PHE A 130 26.26 -12.26 -2.22
CA PHE A 130 26.32 -10.90 -2.76
C PHE A 130 27.14 -10.79 -4.04
N SER A 131 28.19 -11.61 -4.22
CA SER A 131 28.91 -11.66 -5.49
C SER A 131 28.02 -12.17 -6.63
N SER A 132 27.11 -13.11 -6.35
CA SER A 132 26.15 -13.62 -7.33
C SER A 132 25.06 -12.58 -7.63
N ALA A 133 24.56 -11.90 -6.60
CA ALA A 133 23.62 -10.79 -6.77
C ALA A 133 24.21 -9.63 -7.59
N GLU A 134 25.48 -9.31 -7.40
CA GLU A 134 26.20 -8.31 -8.18
C GLU A 134 26.31 -8.70 -9.66
N ARG A 135 26.74 -9.93 -9.96
CA ARG A 135 26.80 -10.47 -11.34
C ARG A 135 25.44 -10.48 -12.03
N LEU A 136 24.36 -10.65 -11.28
CA LEU A 136 22.98 -10.59 -11.76
C LEU A 136 22.37 -9.18 -11.75
N ARG A 137 23.14 -8.14 -11.40
CA ARG A 137 22.72 -6.73 -11.32
C ARG A 137 21.59 -6.45 -10.32
N LEU A 138 21.46 -7.31 -9.31
CA LEU A 138 20.47 -7.24 -8.24
C LEU A 138 21.00 -6.60 -6.95
N LEU A 139 22.31 -6.35 -6.86
CA LEU A 139 22.93 -5.76 -5.68
C LEU A 139 22.76 -4.23 -5.66
N ARG A 140 22.43 -3.67 -4.50
CA ARG A 140 22.36 -2.23 -4.23
C ARG A 140 23.07 -1.90 -2.92
N THR A 141 23.39 -0.63 -2.76
CA THR A 141 24.00 -0.05 -1.55
C THR A 141 23.27 1.25 -1.23
N SER A 142 23.24 1.65 0.04
CA SER A 142 22.67 2.95 0.40
C SER A 142 23.34 3.58 1.60
N GLY A 143 23.20 4.91 1.74
CA GLY A 143 23.69 5.63 2.92
C GLY A 143 22.74 5.53 4.12
N SER A 144 21.43 5.42 3.86
CA SER A 144 20.39 5.26 4.87
C SER A 144 19.09 4.75 4.23
N HIS A 145 18.11 4.34 5.05
CA HIS A 145 16.77 4.05 4.55
C HIS A 145 16.09 5.30 3.97
N GLN A 146 16.24 6.43 4.66
CA GLN A 146 15.76 7.74 4.21
C GLN A 146 16.27 8.10 2.82
N THR A 147 17.58 7.97 2.56
CA THR A 147 18.16 8.34 1.25
C THR A 147 17.60 7.48 0.12
N ARG A 148 17.32 6.19 0.37
CA ARG A 148 16.69 5.30 -0.64
C ARG A 148 15.27 5.71 -0.99
N VAL A 149 14.49 6.11 0.02
CA VAL A 149 13.07 6.44 -0.19
C VAL A 149 12.89 7.89 -0.68
N ALA A 150 13.76 8.81 -0.24
CA ALA A 150 13.70 10.23 -0.55
C ALA A 150 14.34 10.60 -1.91
N ALA A 151 15.41 9.92 -2.32
CA ALA A 151 16.05 10.17 -3.60
C ALA A 151 15.21 9.53 -4.72
N GLY A 152 14.36 10.33 -5.37
CA GLY A 152 13.67 9.93 -6.60
C GLY A 152 14.60 9.57 -7.77
N ASP A 153 15.93 9.69 -7.60
CA ASP A 153 16.97 9.43 -8.60
C ASP A 153 17.29 7.94 -8.83
N HIS A 154 16.87 7.04 -7.94
CA HIS A 154 17.03 5.59 -8.09
C HIS A 154 15.68 4.89 -8.05
N GLY A 155 14.84 5.15 -9.06
CA GLY A 155 13.50 4.57 -9.18
C GLY A 155 13.47 3.03 -9.20
N ASP A 156 14.63 2.38 -9.35
CA ASP A 156 14.79 0.94 -9.35
C ASP A 156 15.00 0.31 -7.96
N ASP A 157 15.36 1.06 -6.91
CA ASP A 157 15.63 0.52 -5.55
C ASP A 157 14.65 1.00 -4.45
N VAL A 158 13.49 1.52 -4.85
CA VAL A 158 12.40 1.84 -3.91
C VAL A 158 11.82 0.55 -3.32
N PRO A 159 11.67 0.41 -1.99
CA PRO A 159 11.19 -0.83 -1.39
C PRO A 159 9.79 -1.25 -1.88
N ARG A 160 9.62 -2.53 -2.20
CA ARG A 160 8.35 -3.09 -2.72
C ARG A 160 7.65 -4.10 -1.81
N LEU A 161 8.25 -4.46 -0.67
CA LEU A 161 7.69 -5.41 0.30
C LEU A 161 6.32 -4.98 0.86
N LEU A 162 5.90 -3.73 0.63
CA LEU A 162 4.64 -3.20 1.14
C LEU A 162 3.48 -4.17 0.90
N PHE A 163 2.60 -4.21 1.89
CA PHE A 163 1.31 -4.88 1.81
C PHE A 163 0.67 -4.74 0.42
N ARG A 164 0.12 -5.85 -0.09
CA ARG A 164 -0.80 -5.78 -1.22
C ARG A 164 -2.08 -5.08 -0.74
N PRO A 165 -2.55 -4.02 -1.43
CA PRO A 165 -3.82 -3.38 -1.12
C PRO A 165 -4.96 -4.33 -1.50
N SER A 166 -6.20 -3.97 -1.16
CA SER A 166 -7.36 -4.68 -1.73
C SER A 166 -7.37 -4.59 -3.26
N TYR A 167 -7.94 -5.61 -3.93
CA TYR A 167 -8.08 -5.59 -5.39
C TYR A 167 -8.87 -4.37 -5.87
N ALA A 168 -9.92 -4.00 -5.14
CA ALA A 168 -10.72 -2.80 -5.38
C ALA A 168 -9.89 -1.52 -5.38
N VAL A 169 -9.05 -1.32 -4.34
CA VAL A 169 -8.16 -0.15 -4.24
C VAL A 169 -7.18 -0.15 -5.40
N ARG A 170 -6.54 -1.30 -5.69
CA ARG A 170 -5.60 -1.41 -6.80
C ARG A 170 -6.24 -1.05 -8.14
N ARG A 171 -7.40 -1.63 -8.48
CA ARG A 171 -8.11 -1.34 -9.74
C ARG A 171 -8.43 0.15 -9.86
N THR A 172 -9.01 0.73 -8.80
CA THR A 172 -9.48 2.12 -8.80
C THR A 172 -8.33 3.12 -8.93
N VAL A 173 -7.26 2.93 -8.15
CA VAL A 173 -6.09 3.83 -8.16
C VAL A 173 -5.39 3.78 -9.52
N LEU A 174 -5.15 2.59 -10.07
CA LEU A 174 -4.51 2.45 -11.38
C LEU A 174 -5.38 3.03 -12.51
N GLY A 175 -6.71 2.92 -12.40
CA GLY A 175 -7.65 3.58 -13.32
C GLY A 175 -7.52 5.11 -13.27
N LEU A 176 -7.57 5.70 -12.07
CA LEU A 176 -7.41 7.14 -11.88
C LEU A 176 -6.05 7.66 -12.38
N GLU A 177 -4.97 6.91 -12.16
CA GLU A 177 -3.64 7.27 -12.65
C GLU A 177 -3.53 7.20 -14.18
N SER A 178 -4.32 6.33 -14.82
CA SER A 178 -4.33 6.17 -16.28
C SER A 178 -5.23 7.20 -16.98
N ASP A 179 -6.36 7.55 -16.35
CA ASP A 179 -7.37 8.46 -16.90
C ASP A 179 -6.94 9.93 -16.86
N MET A 180 -5.95 10.28 -16.03
CA MET A 180 -5.54 11.66 -15.80
C MET A 180 -4.31 12.03 -16.65
N PRO A 181 -4.46 12.86 -17.71
CA PRO A 181 -3.31 13.42 -18.40
C PRO A 181 -2.52 14.29 -17.42
N SER A 182 -1.20 14.09 -17.37
CA SER A 182 -0.17 14.80 -16.58
C SER A 182 -0.66 16.11 -15.94
N ARG A 183 -1.38 15.99 -14.80
CA ARG A 183 -1.73 17.15 -13.98
C ARG A 183 -0.48 17.61 -13.26
N ASN A 184 -0.27 18.92 -13.22
CA ASN A 184 0.83 19.50 -12.44
C ASN A 184 0.59 19.40 -10.91
N SER A 185 -0.59 18.93 -10.47
CA SER A 185 -0.94 18.77 -9.06
C SER A 185 -1.08 17.31 -8.66
N ALA A 186 -0.73 17.02 -7.40
CA ALA A 186 -0.91 15.70 -6.81
C ALA A 186 -2.39 15.33 -6.70
N LEU A 187 -2.71 14.06 -6.96
CA LEU A 187 -4.01 13.47 -6.67
C LEU A 187 -4.24 13.43 -5.16
N ARG A 188 -5.49 13.54 -4.71
CA ARG A 188 -5.84 13.57 -3.29
C ARG A 188 -6.71 12.38 -2.91
N VAL A 189 -6.31 11.67 -1.84
CA VAL A 189 -7.06 10.53 -1.29
C VAL A 189 -7.45 10.75 0.17
N LEU A 190 -8.68 10.39 0.52
CA LEU A 190 -9.16 10.30 1.90
C LEU A 190 -9.45 8.83 2.23
N ASP A 191 -8.79 8.28 3.24
CA ASP A 191 -8.99 6.92 3.72
C ASP A 191 -9.79 6.92 5.03
N LEU A 192 -11.09 6.60 4.95
CA LEU A 192 -12.00 6.57 6.09
C LEU A 192 -12.00 5.17 6.73
N GLY A 193 -11.70 5.11 8.03
CA GLY A 193 -11.47 3.83 8.71
C GLY A 193 -10.15 3.20 8.29
N CYS A 194 -9.11 4.03 8.12
CA CYS A 194 -7.83 3.63 7.53
C CYS A 194 -7.08 2.56 8.34
N GLY A 195 -7.43 2.33 9.61
CA GLY A 195 -6.75 1.42 10.50
C GLY A 195 -5.28 1.78 10.65
N ALA A 196 -4.40 0.89 10.18
CA ALA A 196 -2.95 1.12 10.14
C ALA A 196 -2.49 1.84 8.86
N ALA A 197 -3.41 2.44 8.08
CA ALA A 197 -3.16 3.16 6.83
C ALA A 197 -2.42 2.34 5.76
N ARG A 198 -2.71 1.04 5.66
CA ARG A 198 -2.09 0.18 4.65
C ARG A 198 -2.48 0.64 3.24
N ASP A 199 -3.77 0.70 2.91
CA ASP A 199 -4.19 1.11 1.57
C ASP A 199 -3.69 2.53 1.23
N LEU A 200 -3.84 3.49 2.14
CA LEU A 200 -3.28 4.83 2.01
C LEU A 200 -1.77 4.82 1.72
N ALA A 201 -0.96 4.15 2.53
CA ALA A 201 0.48 4.11 2.34
C ALA A 201 0.89 3.42 1.03
N TRP A 202 0.14 2.41 0.56
CA TRP A 202 0.39 1.79 -0.74
C TRP A 202 0.14 2.77 -1.89
N ILE A 203 -0.93 3.56 -1.80
CA ILE A 203 -1.25 4.60 -2.79
C ILE A 203 -0.11 5.62 -2.85
N LEU A 204 0.23 6.21 -1.69
CA LEU A 204 1.22 7.27 -1.60
C LEU A 204 2.61 6.78 -2.02
N HIS A 205 3.12 5.72 -1.39
CA HIS A 205 4.46 5.20 -1.69
C HIS A 205 4.56 4.62 -3.10
N GLY A 206 3.53 3.90 -3.56
CA GLY A 206 3.52 3.29 -4.88
C GLY A 206 3.66 4.32 -6.01
N SER A 207 3.05 5.50 -5.85
CA SER A 207 3.09 6.57 -6.84
C SER A 207 4.50 7.05 -7.21
N ARG A 208 5.49 6.84 -6.34
CA ARG A 208 6.92 7.12 -6.62
C ARG A 208 7.49 6.33 -7.80
N THR A 209 6.92 5.16 -8.08
CA THR A 209 7.48 4.20 -9.06
C THR A 209 6.47 3.75 -10.11
N ARG A 210 5.18 4.07 -9.95
CA ARG A 210 4.16 3.74 -10.93
C ARG A 210 4.32 4.59 -12.19
N SER A 211 3.94 4.00 -13.31
CA SER A 211 3.92 4.65 -14.63
C SER A 211 2.48 4.67 -15.14
N PRO A 212 1.97 5.81 -15.63
CA PRO A 212 2.66 7.11 -15.79
C PRO A 212 3.01 7.75 -14.43
N PRO A 213 4.04 8.62 -14.37
CA PRO A 213 4.41 9.30 -13.13
C PRO A 213 3.25 10.14 -12.61
N CYS A 214 2.89 9.91 -11.35
CA CYS A 214 1.88 10.68 -10.64
C CYS A 214 2.31 10.83 -9.18
N SER A 215 1.76 11.81 -8.49
CA SER A 215 1.96 11.99 -7.05
C SER A 215 0.62 11.97 -6.35
N TRP A 216 0.58 11.41 -5.15
CA TRP A 216 -0.59 11.41 -4.29
C TRP A 216 -0.31 12.13 -2.98
N ALA A 217 -1.25 12.94 -2.53
CA ALA A 217 -1.36 13.42 -1.16
C ALA A 217 -2.57 12.75 -0.51
N GLY A 218 -2.49 12.43 0.78
CA GLY A 218 -3.63 11.77 1.41
C GLY A 218 -3.78 11.95 2.90
N ILE A 219 -5.00 11.66 3.35
CA ILE A 219 -5.44 11.79 4.73
C ILE A 219 -5.99 10.44 5.18
N GLY A 220 -5.54 9.95 6.33
CA GLY A 220 -6.13 8.79 6.99
C GLY A 220 -6.97 9.22 8.18
N VAL A 221 -8.14 8.62 8.35
CA VAL A 221 -9.05 8.87 9.47
C VAL A 221 -9.37 7.55 10.16
N ASP A 222 -9.23 7.48 11.48
CA ASP A 222 -9.68 6.32 12.25
C ASP A 222 -10.07 6.72 13.68
N SER A 223 -10.96 5.95 14.30
CA SER A 223 -11.39 6.14 15.69
C SER A 223 -10.48 5.42 16.69
N TRP A 224 -9.70 4.46 16.23
CA TRP A 224 -8.81 3.67 17.05
C TRP A 224 -7.40 4.25 17.05
N LYS A 225 -7.10 5.01 18.11
CA LYS A 225 -5.80 5.69 18.28
C LYS A 225 -4.59 4.75 18.14
N ALA A 226 -4.68 3.50 18.62
CA ALA A 226 -3.59 2.54 18.49
C ALA A 226 -3.36 2.08 17.05
N ALA A 227 -4.38 2.11 16.19
CA ALA A 227 -4.22 1.87 14.77
C ALA A 227 -3.51 3.05 14.10
N LEU A 228 -3.90 4.29 14.45
CA LEU A 228 -3.23 5.49 13.99
C LEU A 228 -1.77 5.56 14.41
N SER A 229 -1.39 5.12 15.61
CA SER A 229 0.03 5.04 15.98
C SER A 229 0.83 4.08 15.08
N ARG A 230 0.21 2.98 14.59
CA ARG A 230 0.85 2.10 13.60
C ARG A 230 0.91 2.75 12.21
N ALA A 231 -0.13 3.49 11.85
CA ALA A 231 -0.16 4.28 10.62
C ALA A 231 0.92 5.37 10.60
N GLU A 232 1.12 6.06 11.72
CA GLU A 232 2.18 7.06 11.91
C GLU A 232 3.56 6.44 11.72
N GLN A 233 3.77 5.25 12.29
CA GLN A 233 5.01 4.49 12.10
C GLN A 233 5.23 4.16 10.61
N ILE A 234 4.19 3.71 9.90
CA ILE A 234 4.27 3.43 8.45
C ILE A 234 4.61 4.69 7.67
N ALA A 235 3.94 5.80 7.96
CA ALA A 235 4.16 7.07 7.27
C ALA A 235 5.56 7.62 7.51
N LEU A 236 6.13 7.45 8.73
CA LEU A 236 7.50 7.82 9.05
C LEU A 236 8.50 6.93 8.30
N ASP A 237 8.34 5.60 8.38
CA ASP A 237 9.25 4.65 7.76
C ASP A 237 9.25 4.75 6.23
N LEU A 238 8.13 5.16 5.61
CA LEU A 238 8.01 5.39 4.17
C LEU A 238 8.25 6.84 3.74
N TRP A 239 8.71 7.68 4.66
CA TRP A 239 9.03 9.08 4.39
C TRP A 239 7.87 9.86 3.77
N LEU A 240 6.65 9.57 4.23
CA LEU A 240 5.40 10.19 3.80
C LEU A 240 5.00 11.38 4.70
N SER A 241 5.52 11.46 5.93
CA SER A 241 5.18 12.51 6.91
C SER A 241 6.02 13.79 6.80
N GLN A 242 6.69 14.02 5.68
CA GLN A 242 7.61 15.15 5.55
C GLN A 242 6.87 16.48 5.36
N GLU A 243 7.28 17.49 6.12
CA GLU A 243 7.01 18.89 5.78
C GLU A 243 7.88 19.27 4.59
N VAL A 244 7.38 19.01 3.39
CA VAL A 244 8.08 19.46 2.17
C VAL A 244 7.99 20.98 2.13
N SER A 245 9.12 21.66 2.04
CA SER A 245 9.17 23.08 1.69
C SER A 245 8.28 23.32 0.46
N ALA A 246 7.52 24.42 0.45
CA ALA A 246 6.41 24.71 -0.46
C ALA A 246 6.74 24.71 -1.98
N HIS A 247 7.89 24.19 -2.40
CA HIS A 247 8.47 24.30 -3.74
C HIS A 247 8.66 22.93 -4.44
N SER A 248 8.13 21.83 -3.90
CA SER A 248 8.11 20.53 -4.61
C SER A 248 6.77 19.79 -4.42
N PRO A 249 5.69 20.25 -5.09
CA PRO A 249 4.37 19.63 -5.03
C PRO A 249 4.30 18.20 -5.61
N SER A 250 5.40 17.69 -6.18
CA SER A 250 5.50 16.42 -6.88
C SER A 250 5.83 15.20 -6.00
N PHE A 251 6.01 15.35 -4.68
CA PHE A 251 6.31 14.22 -3.80
C PHE A 251 5.07 13.68 -3.09
N PRO A 252 4.93 12.34 -2.97
CA PRO A 252 3.80 11.78 -2.27
C PRO A 252 3.93 11.99 -0.77
N ARG A 253 2.80 12.30 -0.13
CA ARG A 253 2.77 12.68 1.28
C ARG A 253 1.48 12.27 1.99
N CYS A 254 1.63 11.95 3.27
CA CYS A 254 0.51 11.82 4.20
C CYS A 254 0.31 13.18 4.87
N GLU A 255 -0.74 13.91 4.49
CA GLU A 255 -1.03 15.25 5.01
C GLU A 255 -1.45 15.19 6.48
N LYS A 256 -2.25 14.19 6.84
CA LYS A 256 -2.72 14.00 8.22
C LYS A 256 -3.19 12.57 8.48
N LEU A 257 -2.87 12.08 9.67
CA LEU A 257 -3.59 10.98 10.32
C LEU A 257 -4.48 11.58 11.41
N LEU A 258 -5.78 11.56 11.19
CA LEU A 258 -6.77 12.23 12.03
C LEU A 258 -7.48 11.22 12.94
N TRP A 259 -7.36 11.44 14.25
CA TRP A 259 -8.16 10.71 15.23
C TRP A 259 -9.56 11.28 15.27
N ALA A 260 -10.53 10.54 14.71
CA ALA A 260 -11.92 10.97 14.62
C ALA A 260 -12.86 9.78 14.53
N LYS A 261 -14.12 9.97 14.88
CA LYS A 261 -15.17 8.96 14.73
C LYS A 261 -16.33 9.50 13.90
N CYS A 262 -17.09 8.59 13.29
CA CYS A 262 -18.39 8.93 12.70
C CYS A 262 -19.44 8.96 13.81
N SER A 263 -20.25 10.01 13.87
CA SER A 263 -21.43 10.08 14.72
C SER A 263 -22.62 9.37 14.06
N ASP A 264 -23.62 9.02 14.87
CA ASP A 264 -24.86 8.41 14.39
C ASP A 264 -25.69 9.38 13.52
N ASP A 265 -25.49 10.69 13.72
CA ASP A 265 -26.10 11.76 12.89
C ASP A 265 -25.34 12.01 11.59
N GLY A 266 -24.33 11.20 11.29
CA GLY A 266 -23.62 11.24 10.02
C GLY A 266 -22.60 12.36 9.91
N TYR A 267 -21.93 12.72 10.99
CA TYR A 267 -20.84 13.70 11.00
C TYR A 267 -19.52 13.06 11.43
N LEU A 268 -18.42 13.70 11.04
CA LEU A 268 -17.10 13.39 11.55
C LEU A 268 -16.85 14.21 12.81
N GLU A 269 -16.57 13.54 13.93
CA GLU A 269 -16.20 14.16 15.20
C GLU A 269 -14.70 13.93 15.46
N PRO A 270 -13.83 14.94 15.26
CA PRO A 270 -12.44 14.87 15.69
C PRO A 270 -12.33 14.61 17.18
N LEU A 271 -11.29 13.87 17.58
CA LEU A 271 -11.08 13.41 18.96
C LEU A 271 -9.78 13.99 19.53
N ILE A 272 -9.84 14.44 20.79
CA ILE A 272 -8.67 14.94 21.54
C ILE A 272 -8.49 14.19 22.87
N GLY A 273 -7.30 14.29 23.45
CA GLY A 273 -6.98 13.72 24.76
C GLY A 273 -6.52 12.25 24.71
N SER A 274 -6.93 11.48 25.71
CA SER A 274 -6.51 10.08 25.93
C SER A 274 -7.72 9.13 26.04
N GLY A 275 -7.46 7.82 26.10
CA GLY A 275 -8.51 6.82 26.22
C GLY A 275 -9.47 6.82 25.03
N LYS A 276 -10.77 6.99 25.29
CA LYS A 276 -11.82 7.04 24.25
C LYS A 276 -11.89 8.35 23.48
N GLY A 277 -11.14 9.37 23.90
CA GLY A 277 -11.14 10.70 23.30
C GLY A 277 -12.37 11.53 23.67
N LYS A 278 -12.20 12.85 23.68
CA LYS A 278 -13.30 13.83 23.75
C LYS A 278 -13.61 14.32 22.34
N SER A 279 -14.87 14.26 21.93
CA SER A 279 -15.32 14.82 20.64
C SER A 279 -15.19 16.34 20.63
N VAL A 280 -14.64 16.86 19.53
CA VAL A 280 -14.67 18.26 19.12
C VAL A 280 -15.85 18.40 18.16
N ARG A 281 -16.88 19.16 18.57
CA ARG A 281 -18.13 19.30 17.80
C ARG A 281 -18.30 20.71 17.24
N THR A 282 -17.53 21.65 17.74
CA THR A 282 -17.58 23.05 17.32
C THR A 282 -16.17 23.62 17.30
N ASP A 283 -16.00 24.76 16.63
CA ASP A 283 -14.76 25.54 16.67
C ASP A 283 -14.40 25.97 18.10
N ALA A 284 -15.37 26.23 18.96
CA ALA A 284 -15.16 26.60 20.36
C ALA A 284 -14.54 25.46 21.20
N ASP A 285 -14.72 24.19 20.83
CA ASP A 285 -14.14 23.06 21.55
C ASP A 285 -12.62 22.96 21.35
N ASP A 286 -12.14 23.19 20.13
CA ASP A 286 -10.73 23.24 19.74
C ASP A 286 -10.57 24.01 18.41
N PRO A 287 -10.29 25.33 18.46
CA PRO A 287 -10.25 26.17 17.25
C PRO A 287 -9.16 25.76 16.26
N LEU A 288 -8.04 25.23 16.77
CA LEU A 288 -6.89 24.86 15.95
C LEU A 288 -7.18 23.58 15.17
N LEU A 289 -7.69 22.55 15.84
CA LEU A 289 -8.06 21.29 15.20
C LEU A 289 -9.23 21.48 14.23
N TRP A 290 -10.20 22.33 14.59
CA TRP A 290 -11.32 22.65 13.71
C TRP A 290 -10.86 23.30 12.41
N LYS A 291 -10.04 24.36 12.51
CA LYS A 291 -9.45 25.03 11.36
C LYS A 291 -8.59 24.09 10.52
N GLN A 292 -7.82 23.20 11.16
CA GLN A 292 -7.05 22.18 10.45
C GLN A 292 -7.95 21.24 9.64
N CYS A 293 -9.06 20.76 10.20
CA CYS A 293 -10.01 19.93 9.46
C CYS A 293 -10.59 20.67 8.25
N GLN A 294 -10.89 21.97 8.38
CA GLN A 294 -11.34 22.79 7.28
C GLN A 294 -10.28 22.93 6.17
N GLN A 295 -9.03 23.21 6.55
CA GLN A 295 -7.90 23.31 5.61
C GLN A 295 -7.61 22.00 4.87
N LEU A 296 -7.91 20.86 5.49
CA LEU A 296 -7.79 19.54 4.88
C LEU A 296 -8.91 19.21 3.88
N GLY A 297 -9.93 20.06 3.77
CA GLY A 297 -11.11 19.84 2.92
C GLY A 297 -12.20 18.99 3.56
N LEU A 298 -12.18 18.81 4.90
CA LEU A 298 -13.13 17.97 5.62
C LEU A 298 -14.37 18.73 6.12
N SER A 299 -14.48 20.04 5.84
CA SER A 299 -15.60 20.88 6.30
C SER A 299 -16.99 20.27 6.06
N PRO A 300 -17.30 19.64 4.90
CA PRO A 300 -18.61 19.03 4.66
C PRO A 300 -18.98 17.89 5.61
N LEU A 301 -18.00 17.30 6.30
CA LEU A 301 -18.24 16.25 7.29
C LEU A 301 -18.38 16.78 8.72
N LEU A 302 -18.01 18.03 9.00
CA LEU A 302 -18.02 18.56 10.36
C LEU A 302 -19.45 18.99 10.79
N PRO A 303 -19.81 18.82 12.07
CA PRO A 303 -21.08 19.30 12.60
C PRO A 303 -21.07 20.83 12.74
N GLY A 304 -21.93 21.54 12.02
CA GLY A 304 -22.02 22.99 12.13
C GLY A 304 -22.93 23.59 11.06
N PRO A 305 -23.34 24.88 11.20
CA PRO A 305 -23.99 25.57 10.10
C PRO A 305 -23.04 25.51 8.90
N VAL A 306 -23.53 24.96 7.79
CA VAL A 306 -22.93 25.16 6.48
C VAL A 306 -23.11 26.66 6.21
N GLU A 307 -22.25 27.50 6.77
CA GLU A 307 -22.18 28.90 6.37
C GLU A 307 -22.09 28.86 4.86
N SER A 308 -23.14 29.42 4.23
CA SER A 308 -23.32 29.55 2.80
C SER A 308 -22.01 29.28 2.06
N ALA A 309 -21.91 28.10 1.45
CA ALA A 309 -20.80 27.68 0.59
C ALA A 309 -20.69 28.55 -0.68
N ALA A 310 -21.05 29.83 -0.60
CA ALA A 310 -20.64 30.87 -1.50
C ALA A 310 -19.25 31.35 -1.05
N SER A 311 -18.20 30.85 -1.71
CA SER A 311 -17.06 31.66 -2.20
C SER A 311 -15.68 30.99 -2.13
N THR A 312 -15.55 29.68 -1.92
CA THR A 312 -14.36 28.99 -2.45
C THR A 312 -14.79 27.73 -3.17
N ASN A 313 -14.95 27.91 -4.47
CA ASN A 313 -15.11 26.90 -5.50
C ASN A 313 -13.78 26.10 -5.65
N ASP A 314 -13.16 25.75 -4.53
CA ASP A 314 -11.78 25.32 -4.52
C ASP A 314 -11.75 23.80 -4.64
N ASP A 315 -12.06 23.33 -5.86
CA ASP A 315 -11.93 21.94 -6.27
C ASP A 315 -10.51 21.38 -5.95
N GLU A 316 -9.52 22.26 -5.70
CA GLU A 316 -8.19 21.90 -5.20
C GLU A 316 -8.23 21.20 -3.83
N THR A 317 -9.16 21.60 -2.94
CA THR A 317 -9.33 21.01 -1.60
C THR A 317 -10.23 19.78 -1.56
N LYS A 318 -10.78 19.36 -2.70
CA LYS A 318 -11.57 18.12 -2.84
C LYS A 318 -10.69 16.92 -3.17
N PHE A 319 -11.24 15.73 -2.99
CA PHE A 319 -10.56 14.46 -3.21
C PHE A 319 -10.84 13.89 -4.59
N ASP A 320 -9.80 13.30 -5.20
CA ASP A 320 -9.94 12.43 -6.38
C ASP A 320 -10.47 11.05 -5.97
N LEU A 321 -10.16 10.61 -4.74
CA LEU A 321 -10.54 9.31 -4.22
C LEU A 321 -10.93 9.40 -2.74
N VAL A 322 -12.09 8.83 -2.38
CA VAL A 322 -12.48 8.57 -0.99
C VAL A 322 -12.61 7.06 -0.82
N LEU A 323 -11.89 6.49 0.14
CA LEU A 323 -11.90 5.06 0.45
C LEU A 323 -12.75 4.78 1.68
N CYS A 324 -13.62 3.78 1.58
CA CYS A 324 -14.30 3.13 2.69
C CYS A 324 -14.09 1.61 2.54
N VAL A 325 -12.94 1.12 3.02
CA VAL A 325 -12.53 -0.29 2.86
C VAL A 325 -12.64 -1.03 4.19
N ARG A 326 -13.45 -2.09 4.23
CA ARG A 326 -13.83 -2.81 5.47
C ARG A 326 -14.38 -1.88 6.55
N PHE A 327 -14.95 -0.76 6.13
CA PHE A 327 -15.55 0.27 6.95
C PHE A 327 -16.79 0.78 6.22
N HIS A 328 -17.98 0.65 6.84
CA HIS A 328 -19.25 1.02 6.24
C HIS A 328 -20.01 2.05 7.09
N PRO A 329 -19.61 3.33 7.04
CA PRO A 329 -20.16 4.38 7.89
C PRO A 329 -21.49 4.90 7.34
N ARG A 330 -22.56 4.09 7.39
CA ARG A 330 -23.86 4.41 6.76
C ARG A 330 -24.36 5.83 6.98
N ALA A 331 -24.29 6.30 8.23
CA ALA A 331 -24.73 7.64 8.58
C ALA A 331 -23.93 8.75 7.86
N LEU A 332 -22.63 8.52 7.62
CA LEU A 332 -21.73 9.48 6.97
C LEU A 332 -21.83 9.44 5.44
N LEU A 333 -22.20 8.29 4.85
CA LEU A 333 -22.22 8.08 3.38
C LEU A 333 -22.95 9.19 2.60
N PRO A 334 -24.15 9.68 3.01
CA PRO A 334 -24.85 10.74 2.28
C PRO A 334 -24.03 12.03 2.09
N ARG A 335 -23.03 12.30 2.93
CA ARG A 335 -22.20 13.51 2.86
C ARG A 335 -20.96 13.37 1.98
N LEU A 336 -20.52 12.15 1.69
CA LEU A 336 -19.25 11.93 1.00
C LEU A 336 -19.23 12.56 -0.40
N ALA A 337 -20.38 12.66 -1.07
CA ALA A 337 -20.49 13.30 -2.38
C ALA A 337 -19.99 14.76 -2.43
N GLN A 338 -20.04 15.47 -1.30
CA GLN A 338 -19.61 16.86 -1.20
C GLN A 338 -18.09 17.01 -1.15
N LEU A 339 -17.37 15.95 -0.77
CA LEU A 339 -15.91 15.92 -0.68
C LEU A 339 -15.21 15.64 -2.01
N VAL A 340 -15.94 15.06 -2.95
CA VAL A 340 -15.36 14.52 -4.18
C VAL A 340 -15.45 15.53 -5.31
N ARG A 341 -14.32 15.74 -5.99
CA ARG A 341 -14.25 16.62 -7.15
C ARG A 341 -14.92 16.00 -8.36
N ALA A 342 -15.17 16.81 -9.38
CA ALA A 342 -15.55 16.32 -10.70
C ALA A 342 -14.54 15.28 -11.23
N GLY A 343 -15.03 14.12 -11.68
CA GLY A 343 -14.24 12.98 -12.12
C GLY A 343 -13.71 12.08 -10.99
N GLY A 344 -13.87 12.49 -9.73
CA GLY A 344 -13.41 11.72 -8.58
C GLY A 344 -14.33 10.53 -8.23
N ILE A 345 -13.83 9.66 -7.35
CA ILE A 345 -14.45 8.39 -7.00
C ILE A 345 -14.64 8.26 -5.48
N VAL A 346 -15.79 7.70 -5.08
CA VAL A 346 -15.95 7.05 -3.77
C VAL A 346 -15.86 5.53 -3.97
N LEU A 347 -14.89 4.89 -3.33
CA LEU A 347 -14.73 3.44 -3.35
C LEU A 347 -15.29 2.85 -2.05
N LEU A 348 -16.40 2.11 -2.16
CA LEU A 348 -17.00 1.36 -1.06
C LEU A 348 -16.64 -0.12 -1.22
N SER A 349 -15.97 -0.71 -0.24
CA SER A 349 -15.50 -2.10 -0.32
C SER A 349 -15.71 -2.78 1.02
N HIS A 350 -16.85 -3.44 1.20
CA HIS A 350 -17.25 -3.98 2.51
C HIS A 350 -18.04 -5.29 2.39
N PHE A 351 -18.20 -5.99 3.51
CA PHE A 351 -19.02 -7.19 3.60
C PHE A 351 -20.47 -6.91 3.17
N VAL A 352 -21.09 -7.91 2.56
CA VAL A 352 -22.36 -7.78 1.85
C VAL A 352 -23.33 -8.90 2.24
N THR A 353 -24.62 -8.56 2.29
CA THR A 353 -25.69 -9.54 2.30
C THR A 353 -25.97 -9.97 0.86
N LEU A 354 -25.67 -11.23 0.53
CA LEU A 354 -25.91 -11.79 -0.79
C LEU A 354 -27.33 -12.33 -0.92
N SER A 355 -27.97 -12.07 -2.07
CA SER A 355 -29.16 -12.82 -2.49
C SER A 355 -28.80 -14.29 -2.78
N ASP A 356 -29.80 -15.16 -2.91
CA ASP A 356 -29.57 -16.57 -3.21
C ASP A 356 -28.92 -16.73 -4.61
N GLU A 357 -29.34 -15.94 -5.60
CA GLU A 357 -28.74 -15.94 -6.94
C GLU A 357 -27.28 -15.47 -6.92
N GLN A 358 -26.98 -14.42 -6.13
CA GLN A 358 -25.61 -13.95 -5.96
C GLN A 358 -24.74 -14.99 -5.25
N ARG A 359 -25.30 -15.71 -4.26
CA ARG A 359 -24.60 -16.77 -3.54
C ARG A 359 -24.23 -17.92 -4.48
N GLU A 360 -25.15 -18.35 -5.34
CA GLU A 360 -24.88 -19.36 -6.36
C GLU A 360 -23.82 -18.90 -7.36
N ALA A 361 -23.94 -17.69 -7.90
CA ALA A 361 -22.98 -17.14 -8.85
C ALA A 361 -21.56 -17.03 -8.25
N VAL A 362 -21.45 -16.57 -7.01
CA VAL A 362 -20.16 -16.50 -6.29
C VAL A 362 -19.58 -17.89 -6.06
N GLY A 363 -20.41 -18.88 -5.72
CA GLY A 363 -19.96 -20.27 -5.55
C GLY A 363 -19.34 -20.87 -6.82
N LEU A 364 -19.82 -20.44 -8.00
CA LEU A 364 -19.27 -20.87 -9.30
C LEU A 364 -17.94 -20.19 -9.62
N VAL A 365 -17.82 -18.89 -9.36
CA VAL A 365 -16.62 -18.10 -9.72
C VAL A 365 -15.50 -18.25 -8.68
N HIS A 366 -15.88 -18.40 -7.41
CA HIS A 366 -14.97 -18.47 -6.26
C HIS A 366 -15.30 -19.69 -5.40
N PRO A 367 -15.01 -20.92 -5.88
CA PRO A 367 -15.42 -22.16 -5.20
C PRO A 367 -14.82 -22.34 -3.80
N ASN A 368 -13.71 -21.65 -3.51
CA ASN A 368 -13.05 -21.68 -2.20
C ASN A 368 -13.45 -20.52 -1.27
N SER A 369 -14.42 -19.69 -1.68
CA SER A 369 -14.88 -18.55 -0.88
C SER A 369 -15.94 -18.95 0.14
N SER A 370 -16.03 -18.17 1.22
CA SER A 370 -17.08 -18.30 2.22
C SER A 370 -18.14 -17.22 2.00
N ALA A 371 -19.30 -17.63 1.50
CA ALA A 371 -20.47 -16.76 1.40
C ALA A 371 -21.21 -16.60 2.74
N GLU A 372 -20.97 -17.51 3.69
CA GLU A 372 -21.50 -17.46 5.05
C GLU A 372 -20.40 -17.07 6.03
N TYR A 373 -20.69 -16.12 6.90
CA TYR A 373 -19.80 -15.64 7.95
C TYR A 373 -20.61 -14.92 9.02
N ASP A 374 -20.16 -14.88 10.27
CA ASP A 374 -20.90 -14.27 11.38
C ASP A 374 -20.59 -12.78 11.57
N SER A 375 -19.35 -12.38 11.27
CA SER A 375 -18.86 -11.02 11.52
C SER A 375 -18.40 -10.34 10.22
N PRO A 376 -18.82 -9.10 9.95
CA PRO A 376 -19.75 -8.29 10.75
C PRO A 376 -21.18 -8.88 10.75
N PRO A 377 -22.02 -8.54 11.75
CA PRO A 377 -23.41 -8.99 11.78
C PRO A 377 -24.14 -8.53 10.52
N HIS A 378 -25.26 -9.18 10.18
CA HIS A 378 -26.01 -8.89 8.96
C HIS A 378 -26.34 -7.40 8.81
N GLU A 379 -26.81 -6.77 9.89
CA GLU A 379 -27.10 -5.33 9.94
C GLU A 379 -25.87 -4.44 9.75
N GLY A 380 -24.65 -4.97 9.81
CA GLY A 380 -23.39 -4.26 9.58
C GLY A 380 -22.85 -4.43 8.15
N ARG A 381 -23.56 -5.15 7.27
CA ARG A 381 -23.19 -5.42 5.87
C ARG A 381 -23.92 -4.50 4.90
N ILE A 382 -23.36 -4.31 3.71
CA ILE A 382 -24.07 -3.68 2.60
C ILE A 382 -25.32 -4.52 2.28
N GLN A 383 -26.48 -3.88 2.29
CA GLN A 383 -27.77 -4.51 1.98
C GLN A 383 -28.09 -4.41 0.48
N PRO A 384 -28.94 -5.31 -0.05
CA PRO A 384 -29.46 -5.18 -1.41
C PRO A 384 -30.11 -3.81 -1.65
N GLY A 385 -29.79 -3.15 -2.77
CA GLY A 385 -30.33 -1.84 -3.15
C GLY A 385 -29.74 -0.64 -2.39
N GLU A 386 -28.92 -0.85 -1.36
CA GLU A 386 -28.40 0.24 -0.51
C GLU A 386 -27.49 1.20 -1.30
N ILE A 387 -26.66 0.67 -2.19
CA ILE A 387 -25.71 1.45 -2.99
C ILE A 387 -26.45 2.24 -4.07
N GLU A 388 -27.42 1.62 -4.71
CA GLU A 388 -28.26 2.23 -5.73
C GLU A 388 -29.07 3.39 -5.14
N GLY A 389 -29.69 3.18 -3.97
CA GLY A 389 -30.40 4.24 -3.25
C GLY A 389 -29.48 5.38 -2.80
N LEU A 390 -28.23 5.08 -2.42
CA LEU A 390 -27.24 6.11 -2.10
C LEU A 390 -26.91 6.98 -3.32
N VAL A 391 -26.67 6.36 -4.49
CA VAL A 391 -26.39 7.07 -5.75
C VAL A 391 -27.59 7.92 -6.17
N GLU A 392 -28.81 7.40 -6.03
CA GLU A 392 -30.03 8.16 -6.29
C GLU A 392 -30.13 9.40 -5.39
N ALA A 393 -29.92 9.23 -4.08
CA ALA A 393 -29.94 10.35 -3.12
C ALA A 393 -28.85 11.39 -3.41
N TRP A 394 -27.64 10.98 -3.81
CA TRP A 394 -26.60 11.91 -4.25
C TRP A 394 -27.01 12.66 -5.51
N ASN A 395 -27.56 11.99 -6.51
CA ASN A 395 -28.03 12.63 -7.75
C ASN A 395 -29.17 13.63 -7.52
N GLN A 396 -30.05 13.40 -6.55
CA GLN A 396 -31.10 14.35 -6.18
C GLN A 396 -30.58 15.66 -5.57
N SER A 397 -29.39 15.62 -4.96
CA SER A 397 -28.76 16.78 -4.30
C SER A 397 -27.60 17.38 -5.09
N GLU A 398 -27.26 16.80 -6.25
CA GLU A 398 -26.13 17.21 -7.05
C GLU A 398 -26.46 18.44 -7.92
N LEU A 399 -25.42 19.21 -8.27
CA LEU A 399 -25.57 20.37 -9.15
C LEU A 399 -25.94 19.95 -10.59
N PRO A 400 -26.72 20.78 -11.32
CA PRO A 400 -27.00 20.53 -12.74
C PRO A 400 -25.72 20.30 -13.57
N GLY A 401 -25.76 19.32 -14.47
CA GLY A 401 -24.61 18.93 -15.31
C GLY A 401 -23.59 18.03 -14.62
N ARG A 402 -23.86 17.58 -13.38
CA ARG A 402 -23.07 16.57 -12.68
C ARG A 402 -23.97 15.41 -12.26
N SER A 403 -23.42 14.20 -12.28
CA SER A 403 -24.14 13.01 -11.87
C SER A 403 -23.21 11.93 -11.33
N TRP A 404 -23.69 11.16 -10.36
CA TRP A 404 -23.06 9.97 -9.84
C TRP A 404 -23.53 8.74 -10.61
N VAL A 405 -22.58 7.87 -10.93
CA VAL A 405 -22.83 6.57 -11.54
C VAL A 405 -22.05 5.48 -10.81
N ILE A 406 -22.56 4.25 -10.87
CA ILE A 406 -21.82 3.06 -10.48
C ILE A 406 -20.90 2.69 -11.63
N GLU A 407 -19.60 2.99 -11.48
CA GLU A 407 -18.59 2.71 -12.51
C GLU A 407 -18.17 1.23 -12.50
N SER A 408 -18.09 0.64 -11.32
CA SER A 408 -17.84 -0.79 -11.16
C SER A 408 -18.53 -1.31 -9.92
N ASP A 409 -18.97 -2.58 -9.98
CA ASP A 409 -19.60 -3.30 -8.88
C ASP A 409 -19.17 -4.77 -8.97
N VAL A 410 -18.37 -5.21 -7.99
CA VAL A 410 -17.70 -6.51 -8.03
C VAL A 410 -17.88 -7.21 -6.69
N LEU A 411 -18.32 -8.47 -6.74
CA LEU A 411 -18.22 -9.39 -5.61
C LEU A 411 -16.88 -10.11 -5.68
N GLU A 412 -16.07 -9.99 -4.63
CA GLU A 412 -14.73 -10.61 -4.61
C GLU A 412 -14.34 -11.11 -3.21
N PRO A 413 -13.53 -12.19 -3.12
CA PRO A 413 -13.06 -12.72 -1.85
C PRO A 413 -11.91 -11.87 -1.30
N ILE A 414 -11.86 -11.76 0.04
CA ILE A 414 -10.72 -11.20 0.77
C ILE A 414 -9.74 -12.29 1.20
N GLU A 415 -8.71 -11.92 1.96
CA GLU A 415 -7.59 -12.81 2.30
C GLU A 415 -7.99 -14.08 3.07
N ASP A 416 -9.12 -14.05 3.77
CA ASP A 416 -9.68 -15.21 4.50
C ASP A 416 -10.83 -15.90 3.76
N GLY A 417 -11.06 -15.56 2.49
CA GLY A 417 -12.06 -16.16 1.62
C GLY A 417 -13.47 -15.57 1.78
N ARG A 418 -13.73 -14.71 2.75
CA ARG A 418 -15.04 -14.05 2.87
C ARG A 418 -15.31 -13.11 1.70
N ILE A 419 -16.57 -13.00 1.32
CA ILE A 419 -17.00 -12.19 0.18
C ILE A 419 -17.33 -10.76 0.62
N ILE A 420 -16.81 -9.80 -0.13
CA ILE A 420 -17.15 -8.38 -0.04
C ILE A 420 -17.75 -7.90 -1.35
N ARG A 421 -18.50 -6.80 -1.29
CA ARG A 421 -18.94 -6.01 -2.45
C ARG A 421 -18.07 -4.77 -2.55
N SER A 422 -17.41 -4.63 -3.69
CA SER A 422 -16.52 -3.52 -4.04
C SER A 422 -17.18 -2.69 -5.13
N VAL A 423 -17.60 -1.47 -4.80
CA VAL A 423 -18.28 -0.55 -5.69
C VAL A 423 -17.49 0.75 -5.83
N ALA A 424 -17.14 1.10 -7.07
CA ALA A 424 -16.60 2.42 -7.40
C ALA A 424 -17.74 3.33 -7.89
N LEU A 425 -17.98 4.43 -7.18
CA LEU A 425 -18.98 5.43 -7.51
C LEU A 425 -18.27 6.66 -8.09
N ARG A 426 -18.47 6.97 -9.37
CA ARG A 426 -17.77 8.07 -10.05
C ARG A 426 -18.68 9.27 -10.22
N LYS A 427 -18.14 10.47 -9.96
CA LYS A 427 -18.81 11.75 -10.20
C LYS A 427 -18.52 12.26 -11.61
N HIS A 428 -19.46 12.11 -12.53
CA HIS A 428 -19.36 12.60 -13.90
C HIS A 428 -19.68 14.08 -14.01
N VAL A 429 -19.09 14.70 -15.04
CA VAL A 429 -19.51 15.99 -15.60
C VAL A 429 -20.05 15.70 -16.99
N GLN A 430 -21.28 16.15 -17.26
CA GLN A 430 -21.96 15.98 -18.55
C GLN A 430 -21.42 16.93 -19.62
#